data_AF-A0A356K3B3-F1
#
_entry.id   AF-A0A356K3B3-F1
#
_cell.length_a   1.000
_cell.length_b   1.000
_cell.length_c   1.000
_cell.angle_alpha   90.00
_cell.angle_beta   90.00
_cell.angle_gamma   90.00
#
_symmetry.space_group_name_H-M   'P 1'
#
loop_
_entity.id
_entity.type
_entity.pdbx_description
1 polymer ?
#
loop_
_entity_poly.entity_id
_entity_poly.type
_entity_poly.pdbx_seq_one_letter_code
_entity_poly.pdbx_strand_id
1 'polypeptide(L)'
;MTKKGFVFIETIIVIVLLSVGIASMYSLMSNITTDIKMRKYFDNISDLYKTNIIRNNTNKNLTGSTYLEITKDNCTSYMSSNCNSLLTDLEVERVVISFTNLDNIINSDTTLPNSLNEYLKTINSYKTNKYIIVNYKYNNKNYYASLEVK
;
A
#
# COMPACT_ATOMS: atom_id res chain seq x y z
N MET A 1 16.24 -45.72 26.82
CA MET A 1 15.01 -44.91 26.66
C MET A 1 15.35 -43.44 26.91
N THR A 2 15.80 -42.69 25.90
CA THR A 2 16.14 -41.25 26.04
C THR A 2 15.64 -40.39 24.88
N LYS A 3 15.16 -40.99 23.78
CA LYS A 3 14.73 -40.28 22.57
C LYS A 3 13.33 -39.66 22.65
N LYS A 4 12.46 -40.09 23.59
CA LYS A 4 11.07 -39.59 23.68
C LYS A 4 10.96 -38.20 24.31
N GLY A 5 11.85 -37.83 25.24
CA GLY A 5 11.86 -36.50 25.87
C GLY A 5 12.42 -35.40 24.95
N PHE A 6 13.36 -35.76 24.07
CA PHE A 6 13.95 -34.82 23.10
C PHE A 6 12.91 -34.32 22.09
N VAL A 7 12.11 -35.23 21.53
CA VAL A 7 11.05 -34.89 20.56
C VAL A 7 9.96 -34.02 21.21
N PHE A 8 9.64 -34.26 22.48
CA PHE A 8 8.63 -33.47 23.20
C PHE A 8 9.06 -32.02 23.41
N ILE A 9 10.32 -31.80 23.82
CA ILE A 9 10.88 -30.45 23.99
C ILE A 9 10.95 -29.71 22.64
N GLU A 10 11.38 -30.39 21.58
CA GLU A 10 11.41 -29.82 20.23
C GLU A 10 10.02 -29.37 19.76
N THR A 11 8.98 -30.19 19.97
CA THR A 11 7.61 -29.79 19.63
C THR A 11 7.11 -28.59 20.42
N ILE A 12 7.46 -28.47 21.71
CA ILE A 12 7.09 -27.29 22.53
C ILE A 12 7.77 -26.04 21.99
N ILE A 13 9.06 -26.11 21.65
CA ILE A 13 9.81 -24.98 21.09
C ILE A 13 9.19 -24.52 19.76
N VAL A 14 8.83 -25.48 18.89
CA VAL A 14 8.16 -25.18 17.61
C VAL A 14 6.82 -24.47 17.86
N ILE A 15 6.00 -24.96 18.78
CA ILE A 15 4.69 -24.36 19.09
C ILE A 15 4.85 -22.93 19.63
N VAL A 16 5.84 -22.70 20.49
CA VAL A 16 6.12 -21.36 21.04
C VAL A 16 6.55 -20.40 19.94
N LEU A 17 7.48 -20.79 19.08
CA LEU A 17 7.93 -19.97 17.94
C LEU A 17 6.76 -19.65 16.99
N LEU A 18 5.92 -20.63 16.71
CA LEU A 18 4.78 -20.47 15.80
C LEU A 18 3.72 -19.52 16.41
N SER A 19 3.50 -19.62 17.72
CA SER A 19 2.58 -18.75 18.46
C SER A 19 3.07 -17.29 18.50
N VAL A 20 4.38 -17.08 18.70
CA VAL A 20 5.01 -15.74 18.62
C VAL A 20 4.91 -15.18 17.20
N GLY A 21 5.13 -16.01 16.18
CA GLY A 21 4.93 -15.64 14.78
C GLY A 21 3.51 -15.15 14.50
N ILE A 22 2.50 -15.91 14.89
CA ILE A 22 1.09 -15.53 14.71
C ILE A 22 0.76 -14.23 15.47
N ALA A 23 1.24 -14.08 16.71
CA ALA A 23 1.01 -12.86 17.49
C ALA A 23 1.64 -11.62 16.83
N SER A 24 2.83 -11.75 16.25
CA SER A 24 3.50 -10.67 15.53
C SER A 24 2.75 -10.26 14.26
N MET A 25 2.28 -11.24 13.48
CA MET A 25 1.45 -11.00 12.31
C MET A 25 0.12 -10.35 12.69
N TYR A 26 -0.51 -10.78 13.78
CA TYR A 26 -1.75 -10.18 14.27
C TYR A 26 -1.55 -8.73 14.74
N SER A 27 -0.44 -8.42 15.40
CA SER A 27 -0.13 -7.03 15.79
C SER A 27 0.05 -6.12 14.57
N LEU A 28 0.78 -6.59 13.55
CA LEU A 28 0.92 -5.88 12.27
C LEU A 28 -0.44 -5.68 11.59
N MET A 29 -1.26 -6.74 11.53
CA MET A 29 -2.62 -6.72 10.99
C MET A 29 -3.51 -5.74 11.74
N SER A 30 -3.45 -5.73 13.08
CA SER A 30 -4.25 -4.84 13.91
C SER A 30 -3.86 -3.38 13.69
N ASN A 31 -2.56 -3.06 13.70
CA ASN A 31 -2.06 -1.70 13.50
C ASN A 31 -2.52 -1.13 12.15
N ILE A 32 -2.39 -1.96 11.11
CA ILE A 32 -2.84 -1.63 9.76
C ILE A 32 -4.37 -1.45 9.76
N THR A 33 -5.12 -2.40 10.32
CA THR A 33 -6.59 -2.36 10.34
C THR A 33 -7.15 -1.19 11.16
N THR A 34 -6.51 -0.80 12.27
CA THR A 34 -6.94 0.35 13.08
C THR A 34 -6.77 1.69 12.37
N ASP A 35 -5.73 1.84 11.54
CA ASP A 35 -5.61 2.99 10.62
C ASP A 35 -6.62 2.92 9.46
N ILE A 36 -7.16 1.73 9.14
CA ILE A 36 -8.04 1.45 7.98
C ILE A 36 -9.55 1.44 8.30
N LYS A 37 -9.98 1.72 9.55
CA LYS A 37 -11.38 1.53 10.01
C LYS A 37 -12.51 2.16 9.16
N MET A 38 -12.23 3.02 8.18
CA MET A 38 -13.24 3.53 7.21
C MET A 38 -13.08 3.06 5.74
N ARG A 39 -12.04 2.32 5.35
CA ARG A 39 -11.75 2.03 3.91
C ARG A 39 -11.92 0.58 3.46
N LYS A 40 -12.43 -0.28 4.34
CA LYS A 40 -12.52 -1.73 4.17
C LYS A 40 -13.40 -2.22 3.00
N TYR A 41 -14.17 -1.33 2.36
CA TYR A 41 -15.14 -1.71 1.32
C TYR A 41 -14.63 -1.64 -0.12
N PHE A 42 -13.49 -0.97 -0.37
CA PHE A 42 -12.97 -0.78 -1.74
C PHE A 42 -11.54 -1.29 -1.93
N ASP A 43 -10.74 -1.32 -0.88
CA ASP A 43 -9.32 -1.70 -0.97
C ASP A 43 -9.11 -3.14 -0.51
N ASN A 44 -8.46 -3.97 -1.33
CA ASN A 44 -8.00 -5.29 -0.90
C ASN A 44 -6.93 -5.12 0.17
N ILE A 45 -7.03 -5.89 1.26
CA ILE A 45 -6.07 -5.84 2.37
C ILE A 45 -4.65 -6.09 1.85
N SER A 46 -4.45 -7.03 0.92
CA SER A 46 -3.13 -7.30 0.34
C SER A 46 -2.54 -6.08 -0.37
N ASP A 47 -3.36 -5.35 -1.13
CA ASP A 47 -2.94 -4.16 -1.88
C ASP A 47 -2.58 -3.02 -0.92
N LEU A 48 -3.25 -2.90 0.23
CA LEU A 48 -2.90 -1.92 1.25
C LEU A 48 -1.50 -2.16 1.84
N TYR A 49 -1.09 -3.42 2.05
CA TYR A 49 0.29 -3.74 2.45
C TYR A 49 1.29 -3.33 1.38
N LYS A 50 1.01 -3.66 0.12
CA LYS A 50 1.85 -3.25 -1.01
C LYS A 50 1.95 -1.72 -1.09
N THR A 51 0.84 -1.00 -0.91
CA THR A 51 0.81 0.47 -0.91
C THR A 51 1.65 1.04 0.21
N ASN A 52 1.66 0.41 1.39
CA ASN A 52 2.53 0.82 2.50
C ASN A 52 4.02 0.61 2.19
N ILE A 53 4.38 -0.49 1.52
CA ILE A 53 5.75 -0.73 1.05
C ILE A 53 6.17 0.36 0.06
N ILE A 54 5.32 0.68 -0.92
CA ILE A 54 5.56 1.77 -1.88
C ILE A 54 5.74 3.09 -1.13
N ARG A 55 4.81 3.45 -0.22
CA ARG A 55 4.87 4.67 0.59
C ARG A 55 6.20 4.81 1.34
N ASN A 56 6.72 3.73 1.90
CA ASN A 56 7.99 3.75 2.64
C ASN A 56 9.22 3.89 1.74
N ASN A 57 9.13 3.45 0.48
CA ASN A 57 10.20 3.57 -0.51
C ASN A 57 10.14 4.86 -1.33
N THR A 58 9.06 5.63 -1.18
CA THR A 58 8.91 6.96 -1.75
C THR A 58 9.65 8.00 -0.92
N ASN A 59 10.32 8.95 -1.57
CA ASN A 59 10.98 10.05 -0.89
C ASN A 59 9.99 10.85 -0.02
N LYS A 60 10.39 11.18 1.22
CA LYS A 60 9.51 11.90 2.17
C LYS A 60 9.27 13.38 1.81
N ASN A 61 10.15 13.96 1.01
CA ASN A 61 10.16 15.40 0.69
C ASN A 61 9.62 15.71 -0.70
N LEU A 62 8.65 14.93 -1.20
CA LEU A 62 8.04 15.20 -2.49
C LEU A 62 7.19 16.48 -2.44
N THR A 63 7.33 17.30 -3.47
CA THR A 63 6.58 18.54 -3.67
C THR A 63 5.94 18.54 -5.05
N GLY A 64 4.79 19.19 -5.16
CA GLY A 64 4.05 19.34 -6.42
C GLY A 64 2.85 20.28 -6.23
N SER A 65 2.26 20.72 -7.34
CA SER A 65 1.17 21.69 -7.34
C SER A 65 -0.21 21.08 -7.05
N THR A 66 -0.52 19.95 -7.70
CA THR A 66 -1.84 19.29 -7.57
C THR A 66 -1.66 17.82 -7.20
N TYR A 67 -0.95 17.07 -8.05
CA TYR A 67 -0.54 15.70 -7.79
C TYR A 67 0.80 15.41 -8.49
N LEU A 68 1.42 14.30 -8.12
CA LEU A 68 2.56 13.71 -8.83
C LEU A 68 2.21 12.30 -9.28
N GLU A 69 2.53 11.98 -10.53
CA GLU A 69 2.41 10.63 -11.06
C GLU A 69 3.79 9.97 -11.18
N ILE A 70 3.88 8.77 -10.61
CA ILE A 70 5.06 7.91 -10.67
C ILE A 70 4.68 6.63 -11.43
N THR A 71 5.41 6.35 -12.50
CA THR A 71 5.34 5.12 -13.30
C THR A 71 6.71 4.47 -13.32
N LYS A 72 6.82 3.28 -13.93
CA LYS A 72 8.09 2.57 -14.08
C LYS A 72 9.16 3.37 -14.84
N ASP A 73 8.73 4.29 -15.69
CA ASP A 73 9.61 5.09 -16.55
C ASP A 73 10.26 6.27 -15.81
N ASN A 74 9.60 6.80 -14.77
CA ASN A 74 10.05 8.00 -14.05
C ASN A 74 10.33 7.76 -12.55
N CYS A 75 10.19 6.53 -12.05
CA CYS A 75 10.26 6.25 -10.61
C CYS A 75 11.60 6.56 -9.96
N THR A 76 12.71 6.53 -10.71
CA THR A 76 14.06 6.75 -10.17
C THR A 76 14.26 8.18 -9.68
N SER A 77 13.43 9.12 -10.12
CA SER A 77 13.45 10.52 -9.67
C SER A 77 12.79 10.71 -8.29
N TYR A 78 11.98 9.75 -7.85
CA TYR A 78 11.10 9.89 -6.68
C TYR A 78 11.27 8.77 -5.64
N MET A 79 11.96 7.70 -6.00
CA MET A 79 12.22 6.51 -5.20
C MET A 79 13.69 6.07 -5.38
N SER A 80 14.07 4.95 -4.77
CA SER A 80 15.40 4.35 -4.94
C SER A 80 15.67 3.90 -6.39
N SER A 81 16.94 3.69 -6.75
CA SER A 81 17.36 3.26 -8.09
C SER A 81 16.72 1.95 -8.56
N ASN A 82 16.27 1.11 -7.62
CA ASN A 82 15.68 -0.20 -7.90
C ASN A 82 14.14 -0.14 -7.98
N CYS A 83 13.56 1.06 -8.09
CA CYS A 83 12.12 1.25 -8.10
C CYS A 83 11.41 0.53 -9.24
N ASN A 84 12.04 0.37 -10.41
CA ASN A 84 11.41 -0.31 -11.54
C ASN A 84 11.15 -1.79 -11.24
N SER A 85 12.15 -2.47 -10.65
CA SER A 85 11.99 -3.85 -10.16
C SER A 85 10.93 -3.91 -9.06
N LEU A 86 10.98 -3.01 -8.07
CA LEU A 86 10.00 -2.96 -6.98
C LEU A 86 8.56 -2.80 -7.49
N LEU A 87 8.33 -1.85 -8.40
CA LEU A 87 6.99 -1.62 -8.99
C LEU A 87 6.55 -2.82 -9.85
N THR A 88 7.48 -3.49 -10.51
CA THR A 88 7.18 -4.69 -11.29
C THR A 88 6.82 -5.88 -10.41
N ASP A 89 7.61 -6.16 -9.37
CA ASP A 89 7.38 -7.27 -8.43
C ASP A 89 6.07 -7.09 -7.64
N LEU A 90 5.67 -5.85 -7.38
CA LEU A 90 4.43 -5.52 -6.70
C LEU A 90 3.23 -5.37 -7.65
N GLU A 91 3.42 -5.55 -8.96
CA GLU A 91 2.40 -5.41 -10.01
C GLU A 91 1.74 -4.02 -10.04
N VAL A 92 2.54 -2.99 -9.75
CA VAL A 92 2.14 -1.59 -9.78
C VAL A 92 2.25 -1.03 -11.19
N GLU A 93 1.15 -0.48 -11.68
CA GLU A 93 1.10 0.25 -12.96
C GLU A 93 1.43 1.73 -12.75
N ARG A 94 0.85 2.34 -11.71
CA ARG A 94 0.94 3.78 -11.45
C ARG A 94 0.82 4.08 -9.97
N VAL A 95 1.57 5.07 -9.49
CA VAL A 95 1.41 5.67 -8.16
C VAL A 95 1.06 7.15 -8.36
N VAL A 96 0.03 7.62 -7.67
CA VAL A 96 -0.40 9.02 -7.67
C VAL A 96 -0.30 9.56 -6.25
N ILE A 97 0.40 10.67 -6.08
CA ILE A 97 0.54 11.34 -4.78
C ILE A 97 -0.19 12.66 -4.86
N SER A 98 -1.22 12.84 -4.04
CA SER A 98 -1.96 14.10 -3.98
C SER A 98 -1.26 15.10 -3.05
N PHE A 99 -1.18 16.35 -3.50
CA PHE A 99 -0.72 17.49 -2.70
C PHE A 99 -1.87 18.42 -2.31
N THR A 100 -3.01 18.33 -2.99
CA THR A 100 -4.23 19.10 -2.72
C THR A 100 -5.42 18.17 -2.44
N ASN A 101 -6.59 18.76 -2.20
CA ASN A 101 -7.86 18.03 -2.15
C ASN A 101 -8.02 17.20 -3.45
N LEU A 102 -8.48 15.96 -3.30
CA LEU A 102 -8.78 15.05 -4.40
C LEU A 102 -9.85 15.60 -5.35
N ASP A 103 -10.77 16.44 -4.87
CA ASP A 103 -11.76 17.11 -5.73
C ASP A 103 -11.09 17.98 -6.80
N ASN A 104 -9.94 18.60 -6.48
CA ASN A 104 -9.19 19.35 -7.48
C ASN A 104 -8.62 18.43 -8.55
N ILE A 105 -8.15 17.22 -8.19
CA ILE A 105 -7.62 16.24 -9.15
C ILE A 105 -8.74 15.73 -10.06
N ILE A 106 -9.88 15.33 -9.46
CA ILE A 106 -11.05 14.81 -10.19
C ILE A 106 -11.58 15.82 -11.20
N ASN A 107 -11.58 17.11 -10.86
CA ASN A 107 -12.16 18.15 -11.70
C ASN A 107 -11.17 18.81 -12.68
N SER A 108 -9.86 18.74 -12.41
CA SER A 108 -8.85 19.44 -13.23
C SER A 108 -8.19 18.57 -14.28
N ASP A 109 -8.22 17.25 -14.16
CA ASP A 109 -7.39 16.38 -14.98
C ASP A 109 -8.18 15.40 -15.86
N THR A 110 -7.93 15.48 -17.17
CA THR A 110 -8.51 14.62 -18.20
C THR A 110 -7.59 13.47 -18.61
N THR A 111 -6.36 13.43 -18.10
CA THR A 111 -5.34 12.44 -18.46
C THR A 111 -5.36 11.20 -17.56
N LEU A 112 -6.02 11.29 -16.40
CA LEU A 112 -6.21 10.15 -15.51
C LEU A 112 -7.26 9.18 -16.08
N PRO A 113 -7.05 7.86 -15.96
CA PRO A 113 -8.05 6.88 -16.38
C PRO A 113 -9.38 7.07 -15.63
N ASN A 114 -10.50 6.92 -16.33
CA ASN A 114 -11.85 7.03 -15.73
C ASN A 114 -12.03 6.14 -14.49
N SER A 115 -11.44 4.94 -14.48
CA SER A 115 -11.50 4.03 -13.34
C SER A 115 -10.79 4.57 -12.09
N LEU A 116 -9.71 5.34 -12.27
CA LEU A 116 -9.05 6.04 -11.17
C LEU A 116 -9.91 7.21 -10.69
N ASN A 117 -10.51 7.99 -11.59
CA ASN A 117 -11.41 9.09 -11.21
C ASN A 117 -12.62 8.59 -10.40
N GLU A 118 -13.23 7.48 -10.80
CA GLU A 118 -14.30 6.85 -10.01
C GLU A 118 -13.80 6.37 -8.64
N TYR A 119 -12.60 5.81 -8.57
CA TYR A 119 -11.99 5.43 -7.30
C TYR A 119 -11.73 6.64 -6.38
N LEU A 120 -11.20 7.75 -6.92
CA LEU A 120 -10.93 8.96 -6.14
C LEU A 120 -12.19 9.54 -5.50
N LYS A 121 -13.36 9.46 -6.16
CA LYS A 121 -14.65 9.86 -5.59
C LYS A 121 -15.05 9.05 -4.35
N THR A 122 -14.57 7.81 -4.23
CA THR A 122 -14.83 6.96 -3.05
C THR A 122 -13.98 7.36 -1.84
N ILE A 123 -12.89 8.08 -2.06
CA ILE A 123 -12.04 8.59 -1.00
C ILE A 123 -12.69 9.86 -0.46
N ASN A 124 -13.08 9.84 0.81
CA ASN A 124 -13.72 10.95 1.51
C ASN A 124 -12.91 12.26 1.36
N SER A 125 -13.31 13.11 0.41
CA SER A 125 -12.57 14.27 -0.10
C SER A 125 -12.64 15.52 0.78
N TYR A 126 -13.38 15.48 1.90
CA TYR A 126 -13.53 16.62 2.80
C TYR A 126 -12.29 16.96 3.64
N LYS A 127 -11.19 16.20 3.51
CA LYS A 127 -9.94 16.47 4.23
C LYS A 127 -8.83 16.86 3.26
N THR A 128 -8.08 17.92 3.59
CA THR A 128 -6.87 18.37 2.90
C THR A 128 -5.66 17.45 3.14
N ASN A 129 -5.92 16.15 3.29
CA ASN A 129 -4.89 15.18 3.62
C ASN A 129 -4.19 14.74 2.34
N LYS A 130 -2.87 14.59 2.41
CA LYS A 130 -2.08 14.04 1.32
C LYS A 130 -2.34 12.54 1.25
N TYR A 131 -2.59 12.03 0.05
CA TYR A 131 -2.83 10.61 -0.18
C TYR A 131 -1.80 10.07 -1.16
N ILE A 132 -1.34 8.85 -0.89
CA ILE A 132 -0.68 8.02 -1.88
C ILE A 132 -1.71 7.01 -2.38
N ILE A 133 -2.02 7.07 -3.66
CA ILE A 133 -2.93 6.18 -4.37
C ILE A 133 -2.09 5.31 -5.30
N VAL A 134 -2.27 4.00 -5.23
CA VAL A 134 -1.53 3.04 -6.06
C VAL A 134 -2.52 2.27 -6.92
N ASN A 135 -2.23 2.18 -8.21
CA ASN A 135 -2.94 1.35 -9.18
C ASN A 135 -2.14 0.05 -9.39
N TYR A 136 -2.80 -1.06 -9.12
CA TYR A 136 -2.33 -2.41 -9.37
C TYR A 136 -3.03 -3.00 -10.58
N LYS A 137 -2.30 -3.76 -11.39
CA LYS A 137 -2.84 -4.37 -12.61
C LYS A 137 -2.73 -5.88 -12.54
N TYR A 138 -3.84 -6.53 -12.18
CA TYR A 138 -3.94 -7.99 -12.13
C TYR A 138 -4.83 -8.49 -13.26
N ASN A 139 -4.36 -9.41 -14.10
CA ASN A 139 -5.15 -10.01 -15.18
C ASN A 139 -5.90 -8.96 -16.05
N ASN A 140 -5.19 -7.89 -16.43
CA ASN A 140 -5.73 -6.73 -17.18
C ASN A 140 -6.86 -5.95 -16.50
N LYS A 141 -7.08 -6.14 -15.19
CA LYS A 141 -8.01 -5.35 -14.39
C LYS A 141 -7.25 -4.39 -13.47
N ASN A 142 -7.76 -3.17 -13.33
CA ASN A 142 -7.19 -2.18 -12.43
C ASN A 142 -7.79 -2.34 -11.04
N TYR A 143 -6.92 -2.32 -10.04
CA TYR A 143 -7.25 -2.34 -8.62
C TYR A 143 -6.56 -1.16 -7.96
N TYR A 144 -7.23 -0.55 -6.99
CA TYR A 144 -6.73 0.67 -6.37
C TYR A 144 -6.66 0.48 -4.87
N ALA A 145 -5.62 1.04 -4.26
CA ALA A 145 -5.52 1.17 -2.83
C ALA A 145 -4.89 2.52 -2.48
N SER A 146 -5.33 3.11 -1.37
CA SER A 146 -4.82 4.42 -0.97
C SER A 146 -4.57 4.54 0.52
N LEU A 147 -3.44 5.17 0.85
CA LEU A 147 -3.06 5.46 2.24
C LEU A 147 -2.86 6.96 2.42
N GLU A 148 -3.18 7.44 3.62
CA GLU A 148 -2.84 8.79 4.01
C GLU A 148 -1.32 8.92 4.22
N VAL A 149 -0.76 10.02 3.73
CA VAL A 149 0.63 10.42 3.97
C VAL A 149 0.59 11.45 5.10
N LYS A 150 0.97 11.01 6.30
CA LYS A 150 1.11 11.86 7.49
C LYS A 150 2.41 12.66 7.42
#